data_AF-A0A9J6P862-F1
#
_entry.id   AF-A0A9J6P862-F1
#
_cell.length_a   1.000
_cell.length_b   1.000
_cell.length_c   1.000
_cell.angle_alpha   90.00
_cell.angle_beta   90.00
_cell.angle_gamma   90.00
#
_symmetry.space_group_name_H-M   'P 1'
#
loop_
_entity.id
_entity.type
_entity.pdbx_description
1 polymer ?
#
loop_
_entity_poly.entity_id
_entity_poly.type
_entity_poly.pdbx_seq_one_letter_code
_entity_poly.pdbx_strand_id
1 'polypeptide(L)'
;MNLYDSDKIATAIVQGLLHVEGKFILTEPTATKSQIDEWADERFLDGSYKELLDIYWTECTAKEINPVIPFAQMCYETGFLYKISSTAGIDASYHNPCGLKTSQGGSDTSSSAHKKFKNWSEGITAHLDHLSLYLGLEGYPKAYSPDPRHFSWLKGKVKVVEDLGSTWTNSSTYSDTLLKFIKEIEDTIVEENNCSEELKELKVKYSKLENQIKTLLEEQDNLKKQNQTLKDEKENLITLGNKYKALLIEIARYVKEKTDVLNK
;
A
#
# COMPACT_ATOMS: atom_id res chain seq x y z
N MET A 1 -22.07 -25.68 36.05
CA MET A 1 -20.99 -25.19 35.16
C MET A 1 -20.84 -26.23 34.08
N ASN A 2 -21.57 -26.06 32.96
CA ASN A 2 -21.64 -27.05 31.91
C ASN A 2 -20.42 -26.83 31.00
N LEU A 3 -19.45 -27.73 31.07
CA LEU A 3 -18.34 -27.78 30.14
C LEU A 3 -18.95 -28.07 28.76
N TYR A 4 -18.91 -27.05 27.91
CA TYR A 4 -19.32 -27.14 26.51
C TYR A 4 -18.54 -28.29 25.88
N ASP A 5 -19.31 -29.28 25.46
CA ASP A 5 -18.94 -30.51 24.78
C ASP A 5 -17.92 -30.24 23.67
N SER A 6 -16.63 -30.36 24.01
CA SER A 6 -15.50 -30.15 23.10
C SER A 6 -15.59 -31.04 21.87
N ASP A 7 -16.29 -32.18 21.99
CA ASP A 7 -16.47 -33.15 20.93
C ASP A 7 -17.50 -32.67 19.92
N LYS A 8 -18.48 -31.83 20.30
CA LYS A 8 -19.38 -31.16 19.34
C LYS A 8 -18.69 -30.05 18.55
N ILE A 9 -17.78 -29.31 19.18
CA ILE A 9 -16.98 -28.28 18.50
C ILE A 9 -15.98 -28.95 17.54
N ALA A 10 -15.30 -30.02 17.99
CA ALA A 10 -14.43 -30.82 17.14
C ALA A 10 -15.19 -31.47 15.98
N THR A 11 -16.40 -31.99 16.22
CA THR A 11 -17.24 -32.57 15.16
C THR A 11 -17.72 -31.50 14.17
N ALA A 12 -18.02 -30.27 14.61
CA ALA A 12 -18.35 -29.16 13.71
C ALA A 12 -17.16 -28.65 12.90
N ILE A 13 -15.94 -28.67 13.47
CA ILE A 13 -14.69 -28.33 12.75
C ILE A 13 -14.36 -29.42 11.72
N VAL A 14 -14.54 -30.70 12.09
CA VAL A 14 -14.27 -31.85 11.20
C VAL A 14 -15.34 -32.01 10.12
N GLN A 15 -16.60 -31.65 10.38
CA GLN A 15 -17.68 -31.63 9.37
C GLN A 15 -17.70 -30.34 8.52
N GLY A 16 -17.00 -29.28 8.94
CA GLY A 16 -16.78 -28.05 8.15
C GLY A 16 -15.58 -28.12 7.21
N LEU A 17 -14.61 -29.01 7.48
CA LEU A 17 -13.52 -29.38 6.58
C LEU A 17 -14.00 -30.40 5.52
N LEU A 18 -15.01 -30.01 4.73
CA LEU A 18 -15.03 -30.52 3.37
C LEU A 18 -13.72 -30.06 2.73
N HIS A 19 -12.85 -31.02 2.40
CA HIS A 19 -11.67 -30.78 1.60
C HIS A 19 -12.15 -30.25 0.24
N VAL A 20 -12.36 -28.93 0.16
CA VAL A 20 -12.55 -28.27 -1.14
C VAL A 20 -11.17 -28.27 -1.74
N GLU A 21 -10.88 -29.30 -2.55
CA GLU A 21 -9.70 -29.30 -3.40
C GLU A 21 -9.82 -28.10 -4.34
N GLY A 22 -8.79 -27.25 -4.37
CA GLY A 22 -8.72 -26.12 -5.29
C GLY A 22 -7.93 -24.93 -4.74
N LYS A 23 -7.65 -23.97 -5.62
CA LYS A 23 -6.93 -22.74 -5.25
C LYS A 23 -7.92 -21.72 -4.67
N PHE A 24 -7.92 -21.53 -3.35
CA PHE A 24 -8.78 -20.54 -2.71
C PHE A 24 -8.52 -19.11 -3.19
N ILE A 25 -9.60 -18.36 -3.41
CA ILE A 25 -9.52 -16.95 -3.83
C ILE A 25 -9.41 -16.00 -2.63
N LEU A 26 -10.12 -16.31 -1.54
CA LEU A 26 -10.02 -15.60 -0.27
C LEU A 26 -8.87 -16.18 0.55
N THR A 27 -7.71 -15.56 0.42
CA THR A 27 -6.47 -15.94 1.11
C THR A 27 -5.51 -14.76 1.04
N GLU A 28 -4.55 -14.72 1.96
CA GLU A 28 -3.38 -13.85 1.86
C GLU A 28 -2.68 -14.00 0.50
N PRO A 29 -1.97 -12.96 0.02
CA PRO A 29 -1.23 -13.03 -1.24
C PRO A 29 -0.31 -14.25 -1.29
N THR A 30 -0.46 -15.08 -2.33
CA THR A 30 0.37 -16.28 -2.51
C THR A 30 1.69 -16.00 -3.21
N ALA A 31 1.86 -14.81 -3.78
CA ALA A 31 3.09 -14.28 -4.33
C ALA A 31 3.23 -12.80 -3.93
N THR A 32 4.46 -12.30 -3.95
CA THR A 32 4.75 -10.88 -3.68
C THR A 32 4.37 -9.99 -4.86
N LYS A 33 4.19 -8.69 -4.60
CA LYS A 33 3.94 -7.71 -5.67
C LYS A 33 5.08 -7.68 -6.68
N SER A 34 6.32 -7.84 -6.21
CA SER A 34 7.51 -7.90 -7.06
C SER A 34 7.52 -9.15 -7.96
N GLN A 35 7.02 -10.30 -7.50
CA GLN A 35 6.87 -11.48 -8.34
C GLN A 35 5.86 -11.25 -9.47
N ILE A 36 4.75 -10.56 -9.17
CA ILE A 36 3.79 -10.17 -10.21
C ILE A 36 4.42 -9.19 -11.20
N ASP A 37 5.16 -8.17 -10.70
CA ASP A 37 5.85 -7.17 -11.53
C ASP A 37 6.84 -7.86 -12.48
N GLU A 38 7.74 -8.69 -11.96
CA GLU A 38 8.75 -9.41 -12.75
C GLU A 38 8.10 -10.33 -13.80
N TRP A 39 7.10 -11.13 -13.41
CA TRP A 39 6.38 -12.01 -14.34
C TRP A 39 5.67 -11.23 -15.45
N ALA A 40 5.11 -10.07 -15.12
CA ALA A 40 4.39 -9.23 -16.07
C ALA A 40 5.35 -8.47 -16.99
N ASP A 41 6.52 -8.04 -16.52
CA ASP A 41 7.46 -7.24 -17.31
C ASP A 41 7.86 -7.93 -18.62
N GLU A 42 8.14 -9.24 -18.55
CA GLU A 42 8.46 -10.08 -19.71
C GLU A 42 7.34 -10.19 -20.74
N ARG A 43 6.08 -9.98 -20.34
CA ARG A 43 4.88 -10.18 -21.17
C ARG A 43 4.34 -8.87 -21.73
N PHE A 44 4.46 -7.78 -20.98
CA PHE A 44 3.98 -6.47 -21.40
C PHE A 44 5.06 -5.67 -22.15
N LEU A 45 6.33 -5.78 -21.77
CA LEU A 45 7.50 -5.12 -22.38
C LEU A 45 7.50 -3.56 -22.37
N ASP A 46 6.40 -2.91 -22.00
CA ASP A 46 6.25 -1.45 -21.99
C ASP A 46 5.85 -0.87 -20.61
N GLY A 47 5.73 -1.72 -19.59
CA GLY A 47 5.34 -1.31 -18.24
C GLY A 47 3.89 -0.80 -18.10
N SER A 48 3.05 -0.92 -19.12
CA SER A 48 1.66 -0.41 -19.12
C SER A 48 0.76 -1.02 -18.02
N TYR A 49 1.16 -2.15 -17.45
CA TYR A 49 0.45 -2.85 -16.38
C TYR A 49 0.71 -2.27 -14.98
N LYS A 50 1.78 -1.48 -14.78
CA LYS A 50 2.27 -1.14 -13.43
C LYS A 50 1.25 -0.38 -12.59
N GLU A 51 0.55 0.59 -13.19
CA GLU A 51 -0.54 1.31 -12.51
C GLU A 51 -1.69 0.37 -12.11
N LEU A 52 -2.02 -0.61 -12.97
CA LEU A 52 -3.08 -1.57 -12.69
C LEU A 52 -2.66 -2.55 -11.59
N LEU A 53 -1.40 -2.99 -11.58
CA LEU A 53 -0.83 -3.82 -10.52
C LEU A 53 -0.93 -3.11 -9.16
N ASP A 54 -0.62 -1.81 -9.12
CA ASP A 54 -0.77 -1.01 -7.90
C ASP A 54 -2.21 -1.01 -7.39
N ILE A 55 -3.19 -0.77 -8.28
CA ILE A 55 -4.61 -0.75 -7.94
C ILE A 55 -5.08 -2.14 -7.46
N TYR A 56 -4.78 -3.21 -8.21
CA TYR A 56 -5.16 -4.57 -7.82
C TYR A 56 -4.56 -4.95 -6.47
N TRP A 57 -3.27 -4.68 -6.26
CA TRP A 57 -2.59 -5.03 -5.02
C TRP A 57 -3.26 -4.36 -3.82
N THR A 58 -3.51 -3.06 -3.91
CA THR A 58 -4.16 -2.29 -2.84
C THR A 58 -5.61 -2.72 -2.62
N GLU A 59 -6.43 -2.81 -3.67
CA GLU A 59 -7.86 -3.09 -3.53
C GLU A 59 -8.15 -4.54 -3.11
N CYS A 60 -7.37 -5.52 -3.59
CA CYS A 60 -7.57 -6.93 -3.26
C CYS A 60 -7.14 -7.23 -1.81
N THR A 61 -5.99 -6.70 -1.38
CA THR A 61 -5.51 -6.87 0.01
C THR A 61 -6.53 -6.31 1.00
N ALA A 62 -7.16 -5.17 0.70
CA ALA A 62 -8.22 -4.59 1.54
C ALA A 62 -9.51 -5.43 1.61
N LYS A 63 -9.69 -6.42 0.73
CA LYS A 63 -10.85 -7.33 0.69
C LYS A 63 -10.49 -8.76 1.05
N GLU A 64 -9.25 -9.02 1.47
CA GLU A 64 -8.71 -10.37 1.71
C GLU A 64 -8.83 -11.29 0.47
N ILE A 65 -8.84 -10.68 -0.73
CA ILE A 65 -8.75 -11.40 -2.00
C ILE A 65 -7.27 -11.49 -2.35
N ASN A 66 -6.80 -12.67 -2.73
CA ASN A 66 -5.43 -12.85 -3.19
C ASN A 66 -5.19 -12.07 -4.49
N PRO A 67 -4.35 -11.02 -4.52
CA PRO A 67 -4.17 -10.13 -5.67
C PRO A 67 -3.60 -10.83 -6.92
N VAL A 68 -2.91 -11.97 -6.76
CA VAL A 68 -2.37 -12.75 -7.88
C VAL A 68 -3.48 -13.20 -8.82
N ILE A 69 -4.64 -13.57 -8.27
CA ILE A 69 -5.75 -14.18 -9.01
C ILE A 69 -6.44 -13.18 -9.95
N PRO A 70 -7.01 -12.04 -9.48
CA PRO A 70 -7.65 -11.09 -10.37
C PRO A 70 -6.65 -10.38 -11.29
N PHE A 71 -5.37 -10.27 -10.92
CA PHE A 71 -4.34 -9.79 -11.85
C PHE A 71 -4.10 -10.78 -13.00
N ALA A 72 -3.90 -12.07 -12.68
CA ALA A 72 -3.77 -13.11 -13.70
C ALA A 72 -5.03 -13.22 -14.59
N GLN A 73 -6.21 -13.07 -13.98
CA GLN A 73 -7.49 -13.03 -14.69
C GLN A 73 -7.54 -11.85 -15.65
N MET A 74 -7.13 -10.65 -15.22
CA MET A 74 -7.04 -9.48 -16.11
C MET A 74 -6.12 -9.72 -17.30
N CYS A 75 -4.94 -10.30 -17.06
CA CYS A 75 -3.99 -10.66 -18.11
C CYS A 75 -4.62 -11.63 -19.13
N TYR A 76 -5.33 -12.66 -18.65
CA TYR A 76 -6.02 -13.61 -19.52
C TYR A 76 -7.16 -12.96 -20.32
N GLU A 77 -8.09 -12.29 -19.65
CA GLU A 77 -9.31 -11.73 -20.24
C GLU A 77 -9.02 -10.64 -21.27
N THR A 78 -7.96 -9.86 -21.05
CA THR A 78 -7.60 -8.76 -21.96
C THR A 78 -6.55 -9.17 -22.98
N GLY A 79 -5.97 -10.36 -22.90
CA GLY A 79 -4.80 -10.69 -23.70
C GLY A 79 -3.64 -9.73 -23.45
N PHE A 80 -3.32 -9.52 -22.16
CA PHE A 80 -2.29 -8.62 -21.66
C PHE A 80 -2.51 -7.16 -22.07
N LEU A 81 -3.62 -6.56 -21.61
CA LEU A 81 -4.07 -5.21 -21.95
C LEU A 81 -4.25 -4.97 -23.44
N TYR A 82 -4.93 -5.91 -24.10
CA TYR A 82 -5.30 -5.85 -25.50
C TYR A 82 -4.09 -5.84 -26.45
N LYS A 83 -2.92 -6.33 -25.98
CA LYS A 83 -1.77 -6.66 -26.85
C LYS A 83 -2.13 -7.80 -27.80
N ILE A 84 -2.97 -8.72 -27.35
CA ILE A 84 -3.70 -9.65 -28.21
C ILE A 84 -5.09 -9.05 -28.47
N SER A 85 -5.42 -8.85 -29.74
CA SER A 85 -6.69 -8.23 -30.14
C SER A 85 -7.90 -8.99 -29.58
N SER A 86 -8.83 -8.25 -28.98
CA SER A 86 -10.09 -8.81 -28.53
C SER A 86 -10.98 -9.21 -29.70
N THR A 87 -11.61 -10.39 -29.60
CA THR A 87 -12.64 -10.85 -30.56
C THR A 87 -13.90 -9.98 -30.53
N ALA A 88 -14.14 -9.24 -29.45
CA ALA A 88 -15.23 -8.27 -29.32
C ALA A 88 -14.97 -6.96 -30.09
N GLY A 89 -13.74 -6.73 -30.56
CA GLY A 89 -13.35 -5.44 -31.14
C GLY A 89 -13.26 -4.31 -30.10
N ILE A 90 -13.01 -4.66 -28.82
CA ILE A 90 -12.68 -3.69 -27.77
C ILE A 90 -11.16 -3.61 -27.57
N ASP A 91 -10.70 -2.49 -27.01
CA ASP A 91 -9.29 -2.19 -26.79
C ASP A 91 -9.07 -1.54 -25.41
N ALA A 92 -7.82 -1.14 -25.12
CA ALA A 92 -7.45 -0.51 -23.85
C ALA A 92 -8.26 0.77 -23.54
N SER A 93 -8.84 1.45 -24.53
CA SER A 93 -9.69 2.63 -24.31
C SER A 93 -11.02 2.31 -23.62
N TYR A 94 -11.40 1.03 -23.54
CA TYR A 94 -12.57 0.58 -22.78
C TYR A 94 -12.31 0.56 -21.28
N HIS A 95 -11.04 0.53 -20.85
CA HIS A 95 -10.63 0.34 -19.46
C HIS A 95 -11.35 -0.84 -18.78
N ASN A 96 -11.67 -1.88 -19.54
CA ASN A 96 -12.41 -3.04 -19.07
C ASN A 96 -11.40 -4.16 -18.83
N PRO A 97 -11.08 -4.51 -17.58
CA PRO A 97 -9.99 -5.44 -17.30
C PRO A 97 -10.42 -6.91 -17.36
N CYS A 98 -11.71 -7.21 -17.55
CA CYS A 98 -12.22 -8.57 -17.41
C CYS A 98 -13.37 -8.91 -18.38
N GLY A 99 -13.51 -8.12 -19.45
CA GLY A 99 -14.54 -8.36 -20.47
C GLY A 99 -15.99 -8.17 -19.97
N LEU A 100 -16.21 -7.41 -18.89
CA LEU A 100 -17.57 -7.23 -18.35
C LEU A 100 -18.52 -6.66 -19.40
N LYS A 101 -19.63 -7.35 -19.61
CA LYS A 101 -20.70 -6.89 -20.49
C LYS A 101 -21.55 -5.80 -19.84
N THR A 102 -22.36 -5.10 -20.62
CA THR A 102 -23.44 -4.25 -20.10
C THR A 102 -24.50 -5.10 -19.39
N SER A 103 -25.46 -4.45 -18.72
CA SER A 103 -26.54 -5.15 -18.01
C SER A 103 -27.41 -5.97 -18.97
N GLN A 104 -27.66 -5.46 -20.18
CA GLN A 104 -28.38 -6.15 -21.25
C GLN A 104 -27.62 -7.36 -21.80
N GLY A 105 -26.28 -7.36 -21.70
CA GLY A 105 -25.44 -8.38 -22.32
C GLY A 105 -25.36 -8.22 -23.84
N GLY A 106 -25.22 -9.34 -24.55
CA GLY A 106 -25.07 -9.38 -26.01
C GLY A 106 -24.00 -10.38 -26.45
N SER A 107 -23.65 -10.34 -27.75
CA SER A 107 -22.64 -11.23 -28.35
C SER A 107 -21.25 -10.96 -27.78
N ASP A 108 -20.46 -12.02 -27.59
CA ASP A 108 -19.05 -11.93 -27.21
C ASP A 108 -18.20 -11.22 -28.28
N THR A 109 -18.66 -11.21 -29.53
CA THR A 109 -17.97 -10.57 -30.66
C THR A 109 -18.46 -9.15 -30.96
N SER A 110 -19.24 -8.55 -30.04
CA SER A 110 -19.83 -7.23 -30.24
C SER A 110 -19.32 -6.24 -29.20
N SER A 111 -18.63 -5.19 -29.66
CA SER A 111 -18.09 -4.15 -28.79
C SER A 111 -19.16 -3.39 -28.00
N SER A 112 -20.36 -3.20 -28.57
CA SER A 112 -21.49 -2.54 -27.89
C SER A 112 -22.11 -3.37 -26.76
N ALA A 113 -21.86 -4.68 -26.71
CA ALA A 113 -22.25 -5.53 -25.60
C ALA A 113 -21.34 -5.36 -24.37
N HIS A 114 -20.18 -4.71 -24.53
CA HIS A 114 -19.16 -4.61 -23.50
C HIS A 114 -19.18 -3.24 -22.82
N LYS A 115 -18.93 -3.23 -21.51
CA LYS A 115 -18.90 -2.00 -20.73
C LYS A 115 -17.60 -1.24 -21.03
N LYS A 116 -17.74 0.02 -21.45
CA LYS A 116 -16.66 1.02 -21.43
C LYS A 116 -16.70 1.76 -20.09
N PHE A 117 -15.59 1.69 -19.35
CA PHE A 117 -15.38 2.38 -18.09
C PHE A 117 -14.64 3.70 -18.31
N LYS A 118 -14.82 4.63 -17.38
CA LYS A 118 -14.23 5.98 -17.41
C LYS A 118 -12.71 5.92 -17.36
N ASN A 119 -12.16 5.03 -16.53
CA ASN A 119 -10.73 4.81 -16.33
C ASN A 119 -10.48 3.41 -15.75
N TRP A 120 -9.22 3.01 -15.66
CA TRP A 120 -8.82 1.70 -15.15
C TRP A 120 -9.25 1.45 -13.70
N SER A 121 -9.22 2.47 -12.84
CA SER A 121 -9.69 2.34 -11.46
C SER A 121 -11.17 1.93 -11.41
N GLU A 122 -12.06 2.58 -12.17
CA GLU A 122 -13.48 2.19 -12.22
C GLU A 122 -13.68 0.76 -12.77
N GLY A 123 -12.94 0.39 -13.81
CA GLY A 123 -13.00 -0.95 -14.39
C GLY A 123 -12.48 -2.04 -13.45
N ILE A 124 -11.40 -1.78 -12.71
CA ILE A 124 -10.86 -2.71 -11.70
C ILE A 124 -11.80 -2.82 -10.51
N THR A 125 -12.36 -1.71 -10.03
CA THR A 125 -13.41 -1.76 -8.99
C THR A 125 -14.61 -2.60 -9.44
N ALA A 126 -15.04 -2.47 -10.71
CA ALA A 126 -16.12 -3.30 -11.25
C ALA A 126 -15.76 -4.79 -11.30
N HIS A 127 -14.54 -5.11 -11.73
CA HIS A 127 -14.03 -6.48 -11.74
C HIS A 127 -14.03 -7.08 -10.33
N LEU A 128 -13.44 -6.38 -9.36
CA LEU A 128 -13.34 -6.85 -7.99
C LEU A 128 -14.69 -6.89 -7.30
N ASP A 129 -15.62 -6.00 -7.64
CA ASP A 129 -16.99 -6.05 -7.14
C ASP A 129 -17.74 -7.28 -7.66
N HIS A 130 -17.59 -7.60 -8.95
CA HIS A 130 -18.17 -8.83 -9.53
C HIS A 130 -17.59 -10.09 -8.86
N LEU A 131 -16.27 -10.14 -8.69
CA LEU A 131 -15.61 -11.26 -8.02
C LEU A 131 -16.03 -11.36 -6.55
N SER A 132 -16.11 -10.25 -5.83
CA SER A 132 -16.58 -10.21 -4.43
C SER A 132 -18.04 -10.68 -4.28
N LEU A 133 -18.89 -10.35 -5.27
CA LEU A 133 -20.25 -10.86 -5.34
C LEU A 133 -20.24 -12.38 -5.53
N TYR A 134 -19.47 -12.90 -6.48
CA TYR A 134 -19.31 -14.34 -6.70
C TYR A 134 -18.82 -15.08 -5.45
N LEU A 135 -17.88 -14.49 -4.70
CA LEU A 135 -17.36 -15.02 -3.44
C LEU A 135 -18.36 -14.94 -2.28
N GLY A 136 -19.45 -14.18 -2.44
CA GLY A 136 -20.47 -14.03 -1.42
C GLY A 136 -20.05 -13.16 -0.25
N LEU A 137 -19.09 -12.25 -0.44
CA LEU A 137 -18.57 -11.38 0.61
C LEU A 137 -19.68 -10.58 1.31
N GLU A 138 -19.45 -10.29 2.59
CA GLU A 138 -20.34 -9.43 3.36
C GLU A 138 -20.44 -8.03 2.70
N GLY A 139 -21.63 -7.45 2.70
CA GLY A 139 -21.89 -6.18 2.02
C GLY A 139 -22.15 -6.29 0.50
N TYR A 140 -22.08 -7.49 -0.09
CA TYR A 140 -22.42 -7.73 -1.50
C TYR A 140 -23.82 -8.37 -1.67
N PRO A 141 -24.58 -8.03 -2.72
CA PRO A 141 -24.31 -6.97 -3.69
C PRO A 141 -24.34 -5.58 -3.05
N LYS A 142 -23.54 -4.68 -3.60
CA LYS A 142 -23.47 -3.27 -3.19
C LYS A 142 -24.63 -2.51 -3.81
N ALA A 143 -25.14 -1.51 -3.09
CA ALA A 143 -26.16 -0.59 -3.63
C ALA A 143 -25.63 0.22 -4.83
N TYR A 144 -24.35 0.60 -4.78
CA TYR A 144 -23.66 1.31 -5.85
C TYR A 144 -22.41 0.53 -6.22
N SER A 145 -22.43 -0.08 -7.40
CA SER A 145 -21.30 -0.77 -8.00
C SER A 145 -21.15 -0.29 -9.45
N PRO A 146 -19.92 -0.06 -9.94
CA PRO A 146 -19.69 0.19 -11.36
C PRO A 146 -19.89 -1.08 -12.22
N ASP A 147 -19.96 -2.27 -11.62
CA ASP A 147 -20.32 -3.51 -12.31
C ASP A 147 -21.80 -3.45 -12.78
N PRO A 148 -22.06 -3.38 -14.10
CA PRO A 148 -23.42 -3.34 -14.62
C PRO A 148 -24.15 -4.69 -14.48
N ARG A 149 -23.44 -5.76 -14.10
CA ARG A 149 -23.97 -7.13 -13.92
C ARG A 149 -23.93 -7.56 -12.45
N HIS A 150 -24.02 -6.60 -11.53
CA HIS A 150 -24.00 -6.82 -10.08
C HIS A 150 -25.30 -7.45 -9.53
N PHE A 151 -25.73 -8.53 -10.15
CA PHE A 151 -27.03 -9.15 -9.93
C PHE A 151 -27.01 -10.05 -8.68
N SER A 152 -27.95 -9.82 -7.76
CA SER A 152 -27.97 -10.50 -6.44
C SER A 152 -27.96 -12.03 -6.51
N TRP A 153 -28.53 -12.64 -7.55
CA TRP A 153 -28.56 -14.10 -7.75
C TRP A 153 -27.20 -14.72 -8.12
N LEU A 154 -26.16 -13.91 -8.31
CA LEU A 154 -24.79 -14.36 -8.53
C LEU A 154 -24.03 -14.59 -7.22
N LYS A 155 -24.61 -14.21 -6.08
CA LYS A 155 -23.93 -14.22 -4.80
C LYS A 155 -23.51 -15.64 -4.36
N GLY A 156 -22.24 -15.79 -3.97
CA GLY A 156 -21.74 -16.98 -3.26
C GLY A 156 -21.62 -18.25 -4.11
N LYS A 157 -21.34 -18.08 -5.42
CA LYS A 157 -21.19 -19.18 -6.38
C LYS A 157 -19.77 -19.71 -6.51
N VAL A 158 -18.77 -18.99 -5.99
CA VAL A 158 -17.35 -19.29 -6.17
C VAL A 158 -16.66 -19.31 -4.82
N LYS A 159 -15.73 -20.23 -4.62
CA LYS A 159 -14.78 -20.28 -3.49
C LYS A 159 -13.34 -20.45 -3.96
N VAL A 160 -13.13 -21.24 -5.00
CA VAL A 160 -11.83 -21.56 -5.58
C VAL A 160 -11.75 -21.13 -7.05
N VAL A 161 -10.54 -20.98 -7.59
CA VAL A 161 -10.29 -20.55 -8.99
C VAL A 161 -10.97 -21.47 -10.01
N GLU A 162 -11.09 -22.75 -9.68
CA GLU A 162 -11.73 -23.78 -10.48
C GLU A 162 -13.23 -23.50 -10.71
N ASP A 163 -13.92 -22.89 -9.73
CA ASP A 163 -15.34 -22.55 -9.87
C ASP A 163 -15.58 -21.46 -10.95
N LEU A 164 -14.56 -20.63 -11.23
CA LEU A 164 -14.65 -19.57 -12.24
C LEU A 164 -14.83 -20.13 -13.65
N GLY A 165 -14.31 -21.32 -13.96
CA GLY A 165 -14.41 -21.91 -15.30
C GLY A 165 -15.83 -22.27 -15.73
N SER A 166 -16.76 -22.39 -14.77
CA SER A 166 -18.19 -22.64 -15.03
C SER A 166 -19.10 -21.46 -14.65
N THR A 167 -18.60 -20.52 -13.85
CA THR A 167 -19.39 -19.38 -13.34
C THR A 167 -19.06 -18.07 -14.03
N TRP A 168 -17.80 -17.85 -14.39
CA TRP A 168 -17.33 -16.65 -15.09
C TRP A 168 -17.51 -16.78 -16.60
N THR A 169 -17.19 -17.96 -17.14
CA THR A 169 -17.24 -18.28 -18.56
C THR A 169 -17.77 -19.70 -18.78
N ASN A 170 -18.01 -20.08 -20.03
CA ASN A 170 -18.33 -21.46 -20.43
C ASN A 170 -17.11 -22.19 -21.01
N SER A 171 -15.91 -21.63 -20.86
CA SER A 171 -14.67 -22.22 -21.38
C SER A 171 -14.14 -23.29 -20.43
N SER A 172 -14.10 -24.54 -20.91
CA SER A 172 -13.61 -25.68 -20.12
C SER A 172 -12.12 -25.61 -19.77
N THR A 173 -11.34 -24.77 -20.43
CA THR A 173 -9.88 -24.62 -20.20
C THR A 173 -9.53 -23.35 -19.44
N TYR A 174 -10.53 -22.59 -19.00
CA TYR A 174 -10.35 -21.29 -18.36
C TYR A 174 -9.55 -21.40 -17.07
N SER A 175 -10.06 -22.20 -16.13
CA SER A 175 -9.44 -22.34 -14.81
C SER A 175 -8.05 -22.95 -14.91
N ASP A 176 -7.82 -23.91 -15.81
CA ASP A 176 -6.50 -24.48 -16.05
C ASP A 176 -5.48 -23.42 -16.52
N THR A 177 -5.91 -22.53 -17.42
CA THR A 177 -5.04 -21.46 -17.91
C THR A 177 -4.77 -20.43 -16.81
N LEU A 178 -5.79 -20.08 -16.03
CA LEU A 178 -5.65 -19.15 -14.93
C LEU A 178 -4.73 -19.70 -13.83
N LEU A 179 -4.90 -20.97 -13.44
CA LEU A 179 -4.02 -21.68 -12.51
C LEU A 179 -2.58 -21.74 -13.02
N LYS A 180 -2.38 -21.91 -14.34
CA LYS A 180 -1.05 -21.84 -14.94
C LYS A 180 -0.42 -20.45 -14.75
N PHE A 181 -1.13 -19.36 -15.03
CA PHE A 181 -0.61 -18.01 -14.81
C PHE A 181 -0.30 -17.75 -13.33
N ILE A 182 -1.20 -18.14 -12.44
CA ILE A 182 -0.99 -18.04 -10.98
C ILE A 182 0.28 -18.79 -10.57
N LYS A 183 0.45 -20.02 -11.05
CA LYS A 183 1.64 -20.83 -10.75
C LYS A 183 2.92 -20.22 -11.31
N GLU A 184 2.90 -19.71 -12.54
CA GLU A 184 4.06 -19.03 -13.11
C GLU A 184 4.46 -17.78 -12.29
N ILE A 185 3.49 -17.00 -11.83
CA ILE A 185 3.74 -15.85 -10.93
C ILE A 185 4.35 -16.33 -9.61
N GLU A 186 3.77 -17.37 -8.99
CA GLU A 186 4.24 -17.91 -7.71
C GLU A 186 5.66 -18.49 -7.81
N ASP A 187 5.98 -19.12 -8.94
CA ASP A 187 7.29 -19.69 -9.23
C ASP A 187 8.30 -18.64 -9.75
N THR A 188 7.88 -17.39 -9.98
CA THR A 188 8.75 -16.32 -10.51
C THR A 188 9.85 -16.01 -9.50
N ILE A 189 11.09 -16.14 -9.96
CA ILE A 189 12.28 -15.78 -9.19
C ILE A 189 12.49 -14.28 -9.38
N VAL A 190 12.20 -13.53 -8.33
CA VAL A 190 12.65 -12.14 -8.27
C VAL A 190 14.11 -12.20 -7.84
N GLU A 191 15.02 -12.01 -8.79
CA GLU A 191 16.41 -11.80 -8.43
C GLU A 191 16.45 -10.54 -7.56
N GLU A 192 17.01 -10.63 -6.35
CA GLU A 192 17.42 -9.45 -5.58
C GLU A 192 18.64 -8.78 -6.26
N ASN A 193 18.59 -8.60 -7.57
CA ASN A 193 19.71 -8.12 -8.35
C ASN A 193 19.71 -6.60 -8.34
N ASN A 194 20.51 -6.08 -7.41
CA ASN A 194 20.99 -4.71 -7.30
C ASN A 194 19.90 -3.64 -7.40
N CYS A 195 19.45 -3.20 -6.23
CA CYS A 195 19.28 -1.77 -5.89
C CYS A 195 19.77 -0.90 -7.06
N SER A 196 18.84 -0.29 -7.83
CA SER A 196 19.20 0.45 -9.05
C SER A 196 20.41 1.34 -8.77
N GLU A 197 21.29 1.57 -9.75
CA GLU A 197 22.47 2.42 -9.52
C GLU A 197 22.09 3.77 -8.90
N GLU A 198 20.90 4.29 -9.23
CA GLU A 198 20.30 5.46 -8.58
C GLU A 198 19.99 5.24 -7.10
N LEU A 199 19.47 4.07 -6.71
CA LEU A 199 19.19 3.72 -5.32
C LEU A 199 20.49 3.49 -4.52
N LYS A 200 21.56 2.97 -5.15
CA LYS A 200 22.89 2.89 -4.53
C LYS A 200 23.47 4.28 -4.31
N GLU A 201 23.42 5.14 -5.33
CA GLU A 201 23.80 6.55 -5.19
C GLU A 201 22.99 7.26 -4.11
N LEU A 202 21.69 7.00 -4.05
CA LEU A 202 20.80 7.62 -3.06
C LEU A 202 21.15 7.18 -1.64
N LYS A 203 21.47 5.89 -1.43
CA LYS A 203 21.94 5.38 -0.13
C LYS A 203 23.26 6.03 0.30
N VAL A 204 24.20 6.21 -0.64
CA VAL A 204 25.47 6.91 -0.37
C VAL A 204 25.22 8.38 -0.01
N LYS A 205 24.35 9.07 -0.75
CA LYS A 205 23.95 10.46 -0.47
C LYS A 205 23.28 10.57 0.90
N TYR A 206 22.39 9.63 1.24
CA TYR A 206 21.70 9.58 2.53
C TYR A 206 22.69 9.39 3.68
N SER A 207 23.59 8.41 3.60
CA SER A 207 24.61 8.18 4.63
C SER A 207 25.53 9.39 4.81
N LYS A 208 25.87 10.09 3.73
CA LYS A 208 26.66 11.34 3.83
C LYS A 208 25.88 12.44 4.55
N LEU A 209 24.59 12.59 4.24
CA LEU A 209 23.72 13.57 4.89
C LEU A 209 23.51 13.26 6.38
N GLU A 210 23.31 12.00 6.75
CA GLU A 210 23.21 11.57 8.14
C GLU A 210 24.46 11.93 8.95
N ASN A 211 25.65 11.70 8.38
CA ASN A 211 26.90 12.09 9.01
C ASN A 211 27.02 13.60 9.17
N GLN A 212 26.61 14.39 8.18
CA GLN A 212 26.58 15.86 8.29
C GLN A 212 25.63 16.33 9.38
N ILE A 213 24.42 15.75 9.46
CA ILE A 213 23.45 16.06 10.51
C ILE A 213 24.04 15.75 11.89
N LYS A 214 24.73 14.61 12.04
CA LYS A 214 25.38 14.24 13.29
C LYS A 214 26.45 15.26 13.71
N THR A 215 27.34 15.65 12.80
CA THR A 215 28.36 16.68 13.08
C THR A 215 27.72 18.01 13.46
N LEU A 216 26.68 18.46 12.76
CA LEU A 216 25.98 19.70 13.08
C LEU A 216 25.30 19.66 14.45
N LEU A 217 24.74 18.52 14.85
CA LEU A 217 24.17 18.34 16.19
C LEU A 217 25.24 18.43 17.29
N GLU A 218 26.41 17.83 17.08
CA GLU A 218 27.55 17.93 18.00
C GLU A 218 28.05 19.37 18.13
N GLU A 219 28.17 20.09 17.01
CA GLU A 219 28.52 21.52 17.00
C GLU A 219 27.48 22.37 17.73
N GLN A 220 26.18 22.10 17.51
CA GLN A 220 25.10 22.83 18.18
C GLN A 220 25.17 22.65 19.70
N ASP A 221 25.46 21.45 20.18
CA ASP A 221 25.59 21.18 21.61
C ASP A 221 26.84 21.83 22.22
N ASN A 222 27.96 21.88 21.48
CA ASN A 222 29.14 22.62 21.91
C ASN A 222 28.87 24.13 22.00
N LEU A 223 28.19 24.70 21.00
CA LEU A 223 27.79 26.11 21.01
C LEU A 223 26.81 26.43 22.14
N LYS A 224 25.89 25.53 22.47
CA LYS A 224 24.99 25.70 23.64
C LYS A 224 25.78 25.76 24.94
N LYS A 225 26.76 24.88 25.13
CA LYS A 225 27.63 24.89 26.32
C LYS A 225 28.41 26.19 26.43
N GLN A 226 29.04 26.64 25.34
CA GLN A 226 29.77 27.91 25.30
C GLN A 226 28.87 29.11 25.62
N ASN A 227 27.67 29.16 25.05
CA ASN A 227 26.70 30.20 25.37
C ASN A 227 26.27 30.20 26.83
N GLN A 228 26.19 29.03 27.47
CA GLN A 228 25.88 28.95 28.89
C GLN A 228 27.04 29.50 29.74
N THR A 229 28.28 29.11 29.43
CA THR A 229 29.47 29.67 30.10
C THR A 229 29.52 31.19 30.00
N LEU A 230 29.28 31.74 28.80
CA LEU A 230 29.26 33.20 28.59
C LEU A 230 28.14 33.89 29.37
N LYS A 231 26.97 33.26 29.53
CA LYS A 231 25.90 33.78 30.38
C LYS A 231 26.32 33.83 31.84
N ASP A 232 26.96 32.77 32.33
CA ASP A 232 27.42 32.68 33.71
C ASP A 232 28.51 33.73 34.00
N GLU A 233 29.46 33.92 33.07
CA GLU A 233 30.49 34.97 33.14
C GLU A 233 29.88 36.38 33.16
N LYS A 234 28.88 36.62 32.30
CA LYS A 234 28.15 37.89 32.28
C LYS A 234 27.48 38.18 33.62
N GLU A 235 26.85 37.18 34.24
CA GLU A 235 26.19 37.35 35.55
C GLU A 235 27.20 37.65 36.67
N ASN A 236 28.36 36.99 36.62
CA ASN A 236 29.47 37.28 37.55
C ASN A 236 29.98 38.72 37.40
N LEU A 237 30.14 39.21 36.17
CA LEU A 237 30.56 40.60 35.91
C LEU A 237 29.51 41.61 36.39
N ILE A 238 28.21 41.34 36.18
CA ILE A 238 27.12 42.17 36.70
C ILE A 238 27.20 42.24 38.24
N THR A 239 27.36 41.08 38.89
CA THR A 239 27.51 40.99 40.35
C THR A 239 28.71 41.80 40.85
N LEU A 240 29.85 41.69 40.17
CA LEU A 240 31.05 42.42 40.52
C LEU A 240 30.88 43.94 40.33
N GLY A 241 30.25 44.36 39.24
CA GLY A 241 29.91 45.76 38.99
C GLY A 241 29.01 46.36 40.08
N ASN A 242 28.02 45.59 40.56
CA ASN A 242 27.16 46.00 41.67
C ASN A 242 27.95 46.16 42.98
N LYS A 243 28.91 45.26 43.27
CA LYS A 243 29.81 45.39 44.45
C LYS A 243 30.68 46.65 44.37
N TYR A 244 31.30 46.92 43.22
CA TYR A 244 32.07 48.15 43.02
C TYR A 244 31.22 49.40 43.20
N LYS A 245 30.00 49.42 42.66
CA LYS A 245 29.06 50.53 42.85
C LYS A 245 28.71 50.76 44.32
N ALA A 246 28.48 49.70 45.10
CA ALA A 246 28.22 49.80 46.54
C ALA A 246 29.42 50.37 47.30
N LEU A 247 30.63 49.91 46.99
CA LEU A 247 31.87 50.42 47.58
C LEU A 247 32.08 51.91 47.28
N LEU A 248 31.82 52.35 46.04
CA LEU A 248 31.92 53.76 45.66
C LEU A 248 30.94 54.63 46.47
N ILE A 249 29.73 54.14 46.72
CA ILE A 249 28.74 54.84 47.58
C ILE A 249 29.26 54.95 49.02
N GLU A 250 29.87 53.89 49.54
CA GLU A 250 30.44 53.89 50.90
C GLU A 250 31.63 54.85 51.03
N ILE A 251 32.55 54.84 50.06
CA ILE A 251 33.66 55.80 49.98
C ILE A 251 33.13 57.24 49.91
N ALA A 252 32.14 57.50 49.05
CA ALA A 252 31.54 58.83 48.94
C ALA A 252 30.91 59.29 50.26
N ARG A 253 30.24 58.39 50.99
CA ARG A 253 29.68 58.66 52.33
C ARG A 253 30.79 59.00 53.32
N TYR A 254 31.84 58.19 53.39
CA TYR A 254 32.98 58.41 54.29
C TYR A 254 33.68 59.76 54.02
N VAL A 255 33.92 60.09 52.75
CA VAL A 255 34.52 61.38 52.36
C VAL A 255 33.63 62.53 52.83
N LYS A 256 32.32 62.47 52.56
CA LYS A 256 31.37 63.49 53.00
C LYS A 256 31.38 63.68 54.52
N GLU A 257 31.31 62.60 55.29
CA GLU A 257 31.36 62.63 56.76
C GLU A 257 32.63 63.31 57.27
N LYS A 258 33.80 63.03 56.66
CA LYS A 258 35.06 63.66 57.05
C LYS A 258 35.13 65.14 56.66
N THR A 259 34.60 65.52 55.50
CA THR A 259 34.53 66.92 55.08
C THR A 259 33.59 67.74 55.98
N ASP A 260 32.44 67.18 56.37
CA ASP A 260 31.48 67.85 57.26
C ASP A 260 32.05 68.07 58.68
N VAL A 261 32.93 67.19 59.15
CA VAL A 261 33.65 67.36 60.43
C VAL A 261 34.71 68.46 60.35
N LEU A 262 35.40 68.60 59.22
CA LEU A 262 36.44 69.63 59.03
C LEU A 262 35.88 71.05 58.86
N ASN A 263 34.60 71.18 58.49
CA ASN A 263 33.93 72.46 58.26
C ASN A 263 33.12 72.97 59.47
N LYS A 264 33.22 72.30 60.63
CA LYS A 264 32.67 72.74 61.93
C LYS A 264 33.76 73.30 62.83
#